data_AF-A0A2S7UVY9-F1
#
_entry.id   AF-A0A2S7UVY9-F1
#
_cell.length_a   1.000
_cell.length_b   1.000
_cell.length_c   1.000
_cell.angle_alpha   90.00
_cell.angle_beta   90.00
_cell.angle_gamma   90.00
#
_symmetry.space_group_name_H-M   'P 1'
#
loop_
_entity.id
_entity.type
_entity.pdbx_description
1 polymer ?
#
loop_
_entity_poly.entity_id
_entity_poly.type
_entity_poly.pdbx_seq_one_letter_code
_entity_poly.pdbx_strand_id
1 'polypeptide(L)'
;MDEQLITLLVDKVVSDVSFWTALIGLGGVVIGALIAIIGNVIIYKMQNKQQVTIDEARKELLNKMLSDSRFSEGRSLETLSKVTGSQLDECRRLLIGIKARGFTLSDGREGWVYIKNRPLSAQ
;
A
#
# COMPACT_ATOMS: atom_id res chain seq x y z
N MET A 1 -4.21 13.99 -70.91
CA MET A 1 -4.96 14.85 -69.96
C MET A 1 -5.29 14.10 -68.67
N ASP A 2 -4.81 12.86 -68.49
CA ASP A 2 -5.16 12.00 -67.36
C ASP A 2 -4.10 11.92 -66.26
N GLU A 3 -2.80 12.16 -66.57
CA GLU A 3 -1.72 12.06 -65.59
C GLU A 3 -1.86 13.05 -64.41
N GLN A 4 -2.21 14.31 -64.69
CA GLN A 4 -2.37 15.32 -63.64
C GLN A 4 -3.56 15.02 -62.70
N LEU A 5 -4.64 14.44 -63.23
CA LEU A 5 -5.78 14.00 -62.43
C LEU A 5 -5.43 12.79 -61.56
N ILE A 6 -4.65 11.85 -62.09
CA ILE A 6 -4.18 10.67 -61.34
C ILE A 6 -3.27 11.10 -60.19
N THR A 7 -2.30 12.00 -60.43
CA THR A 7 -1.41 12.49 -59.35
C THR A 7 -2.19 13.21 -58.25
N LEU A 8 -3.16 14.05 -58.62
CA LEU A 8 -3.98 14.79 -57.65
C LEU A 8 -4.86 13.85 -56.81
N LEU A 9 -5.42 12.80 -57.42
CA LEU A 9 -6.16 11.77 -56.71
C LEU A 9 -5.27 10.96 -55.76
N VAL A 10 -4.07 10.57 -56.20
CA VAL A 10 -3.10 9.83 -55.37
C VAL A 10 -2.69 10.66 -54.16
N ASP A 11 -2.31 11.93 -54.36
CA ASP A 11 -1.88 12.81 -53.27
C ASP A 11 -3.00 13.00 -52.24
N LYS A 12 -4.25 13.17 -52.71
CA LYS A 12 -5.41 13.30 -51.83
C LYS A 12 -5.69 12.02 -51.03
N VAL A 13 -5.60 10.85 -51.68
CA VAL A 13 -5.81 9.55 -51.01
C VAL A 13 -4.70 9.30 -49.98
N VAL A 14 -3.44 9.58 -50.31
CA VAL A 14 -2.31 9.43 -49.39
C VAL A 14 -2.44 10.37 -48.20
N SER A 15 -2.86 11.62 -48.41
CA SER A 15 -3.07 12.56 -47.31
C SER A 15 -4.20 12.14 -46.38
N ASP A 16 -5.32 11.64 -46.93
CA ASP A 16 -6.46 11.18 -46.12
C ASP A 16 -6.07 9.95 -45.29
N VAL A 17 -5.40 8.97 -45.89
CA VAL A 17 -4.92 7.78 -45.17
C VAL A 17 -3.91 8.15 -44.09
N SER A 18 -2.98 9.06 -44.39
CA SER A 18 -1.98 9.55 -43.42
C SER A 18 -2.62 10.28 -42.25
N PHE A 19 -3.65 11.09 -42.51
CA PHE A 19 -4.41 11.79 -41.46
C PHE A 19 -5.15 10.81 -40.55
N TRP A 20 -5.90 9.85 -41.12
CA TRP A 20 -6.64 8.87 -40.33
C TRP A 20 -5.73 7.92 -39.54
N THR A 21 -4.60 7.51 -40.10
CA THR A 21 -3.61 6.68 -39.39
C THR A 21 -2.97 7.43 -38.22
N ALA A 22 -2.62 8.71 -38.40
CA ALA A 22 -2.13 9.56 -37.31
C ALA A 22 -3.19 9.75 -36.22
N LEU A 23 -4.45 9.96 -36.59
CA LEU A 23 -5.56 10.12 -35.65
C LEU A 23 -5.83 8.85 -34.84
N ILE A 24 -5.80 7.68 -35.48
CA ILE A 24 -5.92 6.38 -34.83
C ILE A 24 -4.73 6.12 -33.90
N GLY A 25 -3.51 6.43 -34.34
CA GLY A 25 -2.30 6.29 -33.53
C GLY A 25 -2.37 7.15 -32.27
N LEU A 26 -2.74 8.44 -32.41
CA LEU A 26 -2.88 9.36 -31.29
C LEU A 26 -4.02 8.94 -30.35
N GLY A 27 -5.17 8.54 -30.90
CA GLY A 27 -6.28 8.01 -30.13
C GLY A 27 -5.90 6.76 -29.33
N GLY A 28 -5.13 5.86 -29.95
CA GLY A 28 -4.58 4.67 -29.29
C GLY A 28 -3.69 5.00 -28.11
N VAL A 29 -2.80 6.00 -28.24
CA VAL A 29 -1.93 6.45 -27.13
C VAL A 29 -2.75 7.02 -25.97
N VAL A 30 -3.75 7.87 -26.26
CA VAL A 30 -4.60 8.47 -25.22
C VAL A 30 -5.38 7.40 -24.46
N ILE A 31 -6.01 6.46 -25.19
CA ILE A 31 -6.76 5.36 -24.58
C ILE A 31 -5.82 4.45 -23.79
N GLY A 32 -4.66 4.10 -24.34
CA GLY A 32 -3.67 3.27 -23.67
C GLY A 32 -3.16 3.90 -22.37
N ALA A 33 -2.89 5.21 -22.37
CA ALA A 33 -2.48 5.94 -21.18
C ALA A 33 -3.57 5.93 -20.09
N LEU A 34 -4.84 6.13 -20.48
CA LEU A 34 -5.97 6.07 -19.53
C LEU A 34 -6.12 4.67 -18.92
N ILE A 35 -6.02 3.61 -19.72
CA ILE A 35 -6.08 2.23 -19.23
C ILE A 35 -4.92 1.95 -18.25
N ALA A 36 -3.71 2.41 -18.55
CA ALA A 36 -2.55 2.22 -17.68
C ALA A 36 -2.72 2.92 -16.31
N ILE A 37 -3.22 4.16 -16.30
CA ILE A 37 -3.49 4.90 -15.05
C ILE A 37 -4.53 4.15 -14.21
N ILE A 38 -5.66 3.77 -14.82
CA ILE A 38 -6.73 3.05 -14.13
C ILE A 38 -6.21 1.71 -13.58
N GLY A 39 -5.46 0.97 -14.38
CA GLY A 39 -4.84 -0.30 -13.98
C GLY A 39 -3.97 -0.14 -12.74
N ASN A 40 -3.07 0.85 -12.73
CA ASN A 40 -2.19 1.11 -11.59
C ASN A 40 -2.97 1.49 -10.32
N VAL A 41 -4.01 2.32 -10.44
CA VAL A 41 -4.84 2.71 -9.28
C VAL A 41 -5.57 1.51 -8.69
N ILE A 42 -6.10 0.61 -9.53
CA ILE A 42 -6.80 -0.60 -9.07
C ILE A 42 -5.83 -1.55 -8.38
N ILE A 43 -4.67 -1.82 -9.00
CA ILE A 43 -3.64 -2.70 -8.43
C ILE A 43 -3.16 -2.16 -7.08
N TYR A 44 -2.88 -0.86 -6.99
CA TYR A 44 -2.47 -0.21 -5.75
C TYR A 44 -3.51 -0.39 -4.64
N LYS A 45 -4.80 -0.16 -4.95
CA LYS A 45 -5.88 -0.37 -3.97
C LYS A 45 -5.99 -1.82 -3.51
N MET A 46 -5.81 -2.79 -4.41
CA MET A 46 -5.87 -4.21 -4.05
C MET A 46 -4.70 -4.62 -3.15
N GLN A 47 -3.48 -4.22 -3.49
CA GLN A 47 -2.28 -4.50 -2.69
C GLN A 47 -2.38 -3.86 -1.29
N ASN A 48 -2.84 -2.60 -1.23
CA ASN A 48 -3.01 -1.91 0.05
C ASN A 48 -4.09 -2.56 0.91
N LYS A 49 -5.18 -3.07 0.33
CA LYS A 49 -6.20 -3.83 1.07
C LYS A 49 -5.64 -5.09 1.70
N GLN A 50 -4.80 -5.85 0.98
CA GLN A 50 -4.21 -7.07 1.53
C GLN A 50 -3.29 -6.76 2.71
N GLN A 51 -2.47 -5.71 2.61
CA GLN A 51 -1.62 -5.27 3.70
C GLN A 51 -2.44 -4.82 4.92
N VAL A 52 -3.52 -4.06 4.70
CA VAL A 52 -4.44 -3.67 5.78
C VAL A 52 -5.02 -4.89 6.48
N THR A 53 -5.46 -5.92 5.74
CA THR A 53 -6.01 -7.14 6.35
C THR A 53 -4.99 -7.88 7.23
N ILE A 54 -3.75 -8.00 6.78
CA ILE A 54 -2.69 -8.66 7.56
C ILE A 54 -2.35 -7.85 8.81
N ASP A 55 -2.26 -6.52 8.68
CA ASP A 55 -1.98 -5.63 9.80
C ASP A 55 -3.10 -5.69 10.85
N GLU A 56 -4.37 -5.74 10.45
CA GLU A 56 -5.48 -5.90 11.38
C GLU A 56 -5.42 -7.26 12.10
N ALA A 57 -5.12 -8.36 11.39
CA ALA A 57 -4.94 -9.66 12.02
C ALA A 57 -3.78 -9.66 13.04
N ARG A 58 -2.66 -9.00 12.73
CA ARG A 58 -1.54 -8.83 13.66
C ARG A 58 -1.91 -7.97 14.86
N LYS A 59 -2.64 -6.87 14.67
CA LYS A 59 -3.16 -6.05 15.77
C LYS A 59 -4.08 -6.85 16.68
N GLU A 60 -4.91 -7.74 16.14
CA GLU A 60 -5.74 -8.63 16.93
C GLU A 60 -4.90 -9.56 17.82
N LEU A 61 -3.83 -10.15 17.29
CA LEU A 61 -2.89 -10.96 18.06
C LEU A 61 -2.23 -10.14 19.17
N LEU A 62 -1.73 -8.94 18.86
CA LEU A 62 -1.15 -8.04 19.87
C LEU A 62 -2.17 -7.68 20.96
N ASN A 63 -3.42 -7.44 20.57
CA ASN A 63 -4.47 -7.13 21.53
C ASN A 63 -4.71 -8.29 22.50
N LYS A 64 -4.74 -9.54 22.00
CA LYS A 64 -4.86 -10.74 22.84
C LYS A 64 -3.66 -10.89 23.76
N MET A 65 -2.44 -10.66 23.27
CA MET A 65 -1.22 -10.78 24.04
C MET A 65 -1.14 -9.75 25.18
N LEU A 66 -1.48 -8.49 24.91
CA LEU A 66 -1.42 -7.39 25.89
C LEU A 66 -2.62 -7.34 26.85
N SER A 67 -3.73 -7.99 26.51
CA SER A 67 -4.91 -8.10 27.39
C SER A 67 -4.85 -9.28 28.36
N ASP A 68 -3.85 -10.16 28.24
CA ASP A 68 -3.66 -11.30 29.11
C ASP A 68 -3.28 -10.85 30.54
N SER A 69 -4.16 -11.14 31.51
CA SER A 69 -4.00 -10.73 32.90
C SER A 69 -2.76 -11.31 33.58
N ARG A 70 -2.19 -12.40 33.05
CA ARG A 70 -0.94 -12.99 33.54
C ARG A 70 0.29 -12.11 33.26
N PHE A 71 0.16 -11.13 32.35
CA PHE A 71 1.24 -10.25 31.89
C PHE A 71 0.79 -8.78 31.91
N SER A 72 0.13 -8.36 33.00
CA SER A 72 -0.41 -7.00 33.15
C SER A 72 0.66 -5.90 33.04
N GLU A 73 1.89 -6.22 33.46
CA GLU A 73 3.04 -5.31 33.42
C GLU A 73 3.56 -5.04 32.01
N GLY A 74 3.12 -5.81 31.01
CA GLY A 74 3.58 -5.72 29.62
C GLY A 74 4.40 -6.93 29.18
N ARG A 75 4.84 -6.90 27.92
CA ARG A 75 5.60 -7.98 27.29
C ARG A 75 6.76 -7.42 26.48
N SER A 76 7.82 -8.23 26.32
CA SER A 76 8.98 -7.83 25.53
C SER A 76 8.63 -7.68 24.05
N LEU A 77 9.26 -6.72 23.37
CA LEU A 77 9.05 -6.48 21.94
C LEU A 77 9.38 -7.72 21.11
N GLU A 78 10.43 -8.47 21.45
CA GLU A 78 10.84 -9.67 20.73
C GLU A 78 9.74 -10.74 20.77
N THR A 79 9.04 -10.88 21.90
CA THR A 79 7.92 -11.81 22.04
C THR A 79 6.75 -11.40 21.16
N LEU A 80 6.40 -10.11 21.17
CA LEU A 80 5.29 -9.56 20.39
C LEU A 80 5.56 -9.63 18.87
N SER A 81 6.79 -9.33 18.46
CA SER A 81 7.26 -9.47 17.07
C SER A 81 7.23 -10.93 16.62
N LYS A 82 7.68 -11.88 17.47
CA LYS A 82 7.65 -13.32 17.17
C LYS A 82 6.22 -13.85 17.00
N VAL A 83 5.29 -13.44 17.86
CA VAL A 83 3.88 -13.86 17.76
C VAL A 83 3.18 -13.31 16.52
N THR A 84 3.50 -12.08 16.11
CA THR A 84 2.91 -11.45 14.93
C THR A 84 3.63 -11.79 13.62
N GLY A 85 4.80 -12.45 13.69
CA GLY A 85 5.66 -12.68 12.54
C GLY A 85 6.07 -11.39 11.83
N SER A 86 6.25 -10.30 12.60
CA SER A 86 6.59 -8.97 12.07
C SER A 86 8.02 -8.58 12.43
N GLN A 87 8.63 -7.71 11.63
CA GLN A 87 9.91 -7.08 11.97
C GLN A 87 9.74 -6.21 13.22
N LEU A 88 10.82 -5.93 13.96
CA LEU A 88 10.74 -5.14 15.20
C LEU A 88 10.09 -3.77 14.97
N ASP A 89 10.50 -3.03 13.94
CA ASP A 89 9.94 -1.71 13.63
C ASP A 89 8.47 -1.76 13.19
N GLU A 90 8.10 -2.78 12.42
CA GLU A 90 6.72 -3.03 12.03
C GLU A 90 5.86 -3.33 13.26
N CYS A 91 6.36 -4.15 14.19
CA CYS A 91 5.70 -4.45 15.45
C CYS A 91 5.46 -3.19 16.28
N ARG A 92 6.47 -2.31 16.42
CA ARG A 92 6.33 -1.01 17.09
C ARG A 92 5.24 -0.15 16.46
N ARG A 93 5.18 -0.08 15.12
CA ARG A 93 4.13 0.64 14.39
C ARG A 93 2.73 0.09 14.71
N LEU A 94 2.57 -1.23 14.70
CA LEU A 94 1.29 -1.88 15.02
C LEU A 94 0.87 -1.64 16.47
N LEU A 95 1.83 -1.68 17.39
CA LEU A 95 1.63 -1.43 18.82
C LEU A 95 1.14 0.00 19.09
N ILE A 96 1.75 0.99 18.43
CA ILE A 96 1.25 2.38 18.46
C ILE A 96 -0.19 2.43 17.94
N GLY A 97 -0.47 1.72 16.85
CA GLY A 97 -1.81 1.63 16.26
C GLY A 97 -2.89 1.11 17.22
N ILE A 98 -2.53 0.29 18.21
CA ILE A 98 -3.45 -0.22 19.25
C ILE A 98 -3.34 0.52 20.58
N LYS A 99 -2.76 1.72 20.60
CA LYS A 99 -2.60 2.55 21.81
C LYS A 99 -1.76 1.88 22.90
N ALA A 100 -0.76 1.10 22.50
CA ALA A 100 0.31 0.62 23.38
C ALA A 100 1.48 1.63 23.40
N ARG A 101 2.30 1.55 24.44
CA ARG A 101 3.53 2.33 24.59
C ARG A 101 4.72 1.43 24.89
N GLY A 102 5.90 1.88 24.45
CA GLY A 102 7.17 1.33 24.87
C GLY A 102 7.54 1.76 26.29
N PHE A 103 8.30 0.91 26.99
CA PHE A 103 8.95 1.19 28.26
C PHE A 103 10.13 0.22 28.46
N THR A 104 10.92 0.44 29.50
CA THR A 104 12.02 -0.47 29.86
C THR A 104 11.52 -1.49 30.88
N LEU A 105 11.62 -2.78 30.56
CA LEU A 105 11.36 -3.87 31.49
C LEU A 105 12.38 -3.87 32.64
N SER A 106 12.08 -4.58 33.73
CA SER A 106 12.98 -4.72 34.87
C SER A 106 14.33 -5.37 34.52
N ASP A 107 14.38 -6.14 33.43
CA ASP A 107 15.59 -6.77 32.90
C ASP A 107 16.34 -5.91 31.87
N GLY A 108 15.91 -4.66 31.65
CA GLY A 108 16.53 -3.72 30.73
C GLY A 108 16.06 -3.83 29.27
N ARG A 109 15.24 -4.82 28.92
CA ARG A 109 14.73 -4.99 27.56
C ARG A 109 13.59 -4.02 27.24
N GLU A 110 13.33 -3.84 25.95
CA GLU A 110 12.19 -3.07 25.48
C GLU A 110 10.89 -3.84 25.73
N GLY A 111 10.04 -3.29 26.58
CA GLY A 111 8.70 -3.78 26.88
C GLY A 111 7.63 -2.91 26.24
N TRP A 112 6.48 -3.52 25.99
CA TRP A 112 5.29 -2.83 25.50
C TRP A 112 4.07 -3.22 26.32
N VAL A 113 3.23 -2.22 26.59
CA VAL A 113 2.01 -2.35 27.39
C VAL A 113 0.98 -1.34 26.92
N TYR A 114 -0.30 -1.61 27.14
CA TYR A 114 -1.34 -0.60 26.88
C TYR A 114 -1.14 0.65 27.72
N ILE A 115 -1.37 1.82 27.12
CA ILE A 115 -1.30 3.12 27.82
C ILE A 115 -2.28 3.16 29.02
N LYS A 116 -3.45 2.51 28.92
CA LYS A 116 -4.42 2.41 30.03
C LYS A 116 -3.89 1.66 31.25
N ASN A 117 -2.96 0.73 31.05
CA ASN A 117 -2.38 -0.06 32.14
C ASN A 117 -1.12 0.63 32.71
N ARG A 118 -0.40 1.41 31.90
CA ARG A 118 0.73 2.24 32.32
C ARG A 118 0.63 3.63 31.68
N PRO A 119 0.03 4.61 32.39
CA PRO A 119 -0.10 5.98 31.87
C PRO A 119 1.26 6.63 31.58
N LEU A 120 1.27 7.62 30.67
CA LEU A 120 2.51 8.32 30.28
C LEU A 120 3.09 9.21 31.38
N SER A 121 2.28 9.65 32.33
CA SER A 121 2.68 10.49 33.46
C SER A 121 3.42 9.74 34.57
N ALA A 122 3.36 8.42 34.59
CA ALA A 122 4.13 7.58 35.50
C ALA A 122 5.42 7.17 34.78
N GLN A 123 6.50 7.90 35.04
CA GLN A 123 7.86 7.57 34.59
C GLN A 123 8.67 7.01 35.74
#